data_AF-A0A662HIE0-F1
#
_entry.id   AF-A0A662HIE0-F1
#
_cell.length_a   1.000
_cell.length_b   1.000
_cell.length_c   1.000
_cell.angle_alpha   90.00
_cell.angle_beta   90.00
_cell.angle_gamma   90.00
#
_symmetry.space_group_name_H-M   'P 1'
#
loop_
_entity.id
_entity.type
_entity.pdbx_description
1 polymer ?
#
loop_
_entity_poly.entity_id
_entity_poly.type
_entity_poly.pdbx_seq_one_letter_code
_entity_poly.pdbx_strand_id
1 'polypeptide(L)'
;MIIGISFTRKRVSKEEKVKEEIYYGSIQILDRYGEHLMTRIRIFRAPRTKGLYVPYEDMYSILKDVFRRCGRIPFVAIHKSSPFANEEVRAINDVLREYSGKIVKPGLLAVHIKGDTIYRCYDKSYSDLCVKRGALLIDRLRNDRAILFTTGRVSERERKRLGTPKSLELSIHTNTLSLDVKI
;
A
#
# COMPACT_ATOMS: atom_id res chain seq x y z
N MET A 1 -1.34 4.03 12.53
CA MET A 1 -1.50 5.06 11.48
C MET A 1 -1.29 4.40 10.12
N ILE A 2 -2.04 4.80 9.11
CA ILE A 2 -1.92 4.26 7.75
C ILE A 2 -1.52 5.42 6.81
N ILE A 3 -0.53 5.18 5.96
CA ILE A 3 -0.05 6.14 4.95
C ILE A 3 -0.21 5.53 3.57
N GLY A 4 -1.11 6.07 2.76
CA GLY A 4 -1.37 5.66 1.39
C GLY A 4 -0.63 6.53 0.39
N ILE A 5 0.25 5.93 -0.40
CA ILE A 5 1.01 6.63 -1.44
C ILE A 5 0.51 6.15 -2.80
N SER A 6 -0.12 7.07 -3.53
CA SER A 6 -0.67 6.80 -4.85
C SER A 6 -0.10 7.73 -5.91
N PHE A 7 -0.28 7.26 -7.13
CA PHE A 7 0.66 7.44 -8.20
C PHE A 7 -0.21 7.52 -9.49
N THR A 8 -0.20 8.64 -10.27
CA THR A 8 -1.01 8.84 -11.52
C THR A 8 -0.23 9.27 -12.79
N ARG A 9 -0.36 8.54 -13.92
CA ARG A 9 0.36 8.85 -15.20
C ARG A 9 -0.50 9.82 -15.97
N LYS A 10 0.07 10.91 -16.48
CA LYS A 10 -0.59 11.75 -17.47
C LYS A 10 0.22 11.71 -18.75
N ARG A 11 -0.44 11.30 -19.83
CA ARG A 11 0.12 11.44 -21.17
C ARG A 11 -0.13 12.87 -21.63
N VAL A 12 0.93 13.57 -22.03
CA VAL A 12 0.81 14.92 -22.58
C VAL A 12 1.25 14.85 -24.03
N SER A 13 0.32 15.14 -24.94
CA SER A 13 0.60 15.30 -26.36
C SER A 13 1.21 16.68 -26.59
N LYS A 14 2.45 16.75 -27.06
CA LYS A 14 3.04 17.95 -27.64
C LYS A 14 3.67 17.57 -28.98
N GLU A 15 3.24 18.26 -30.05
CA GLU A 15 3.93 18.28 -31.35
C GLU A 15 4.39 16.89 -31.81
N GLU A 16 3.44 16.06 -32.23
CA GLU A 16 3.62 14.72 -32.81
C GLU A 16 4.35 13.67 -31.94
N LYS A 17 4.83 14.02 -30.75
CA LYS A 17 5.45 13.10 -29.77
C LYS A 17 4.60 12.99 -28.51
N VAL A 18 4.18 11.77 -28.19
CA VAL A 18 3.56 11.46 -26.89
C VAL A 18 4.66 11.42 -25.84
N LYS A 19 4.75 12.45 -24.99
CA LYS A 19 5.62 12.42 -23.81
C LYS A 19 4.81 11.90 -22.62
N GLU A 20 5.26 10.78 -22.03
CA GLU A 20 4.70 10.33 -20.76
C GLU A 20 5.28 11.20 -19.63
N GLU A 21 4.43 11.96 -18.97
CA GLU A 21 4.79 12.70 -17.77
C GLU A 21 4.21 11.95 -16.56
N ILE A 22 5.09 11.63 -15.63
CA ILE A 22 4.73 10.92 -14.41
C ILE A 22 4.30 11.98 -13.37
N TYR A 23 2.99 12.19 -13.18
CA TYR A 23 2.37 13.03 -12.14
C TYR A 23 1.94 12.23 -10.89
N TYR A 24 2.85 11.95 -9.97
CA TYR A 24 2.55 10.98 -8.93
C TYR A 24 2.95 11.47 -7.53
N GLY A 25 2.01 11.57 -6.60
CA GLY A 25 2.34 11.87 -5.20
C GLY A 25 1.16 12.34 -4.36
N SER A 26 0.04 11.60 -4.37
CA SER A 26 -0.98 11.79 -3.34
C SER A 26 -0.62 10.89 -2.15
N ILE A 27 -0.23 11.52 -1.05
CA ILE A 27 0.07 10.88 0.21
C ILE A 27 -1.07 11.16 1.16
N GLN A 28 -1.86 10.13 1.43
CA GLN A 28 -3.02 10.17 2.30
C GLN A 28 -2.61 9.60 3.64
N ILE A 29 -2.95 10.29 4.72
CA ILE A 29 -2.71 9.83 6.08
C ILE A 29 -4.07 9.56 6.71
N LEU A 30 -4.23 8.33 7.17
CA LEU A 30 -5.43 7.81 7.79
C LEU A 30 -5.09 7.33 9.21
N ASP A 31 -6.07 7.38 10.10
CA ASP A 31 -5.93 6.80 11.43
C ASP A 31 -6.02 5.26 11.40
N ARG A 32 -6.20 4.62 12.57
CA ARG A 32 -6.34 3.15 12.66
C ARG A 32 -7.70 2.62 12.22
N TYR A 33 -8.72 3.47 12.15
CA TYR A 33 -10.08 3.13 11.75
C TYR A 33 -10.33 3.39 10.25
N GLY A 34 -9.38 4.05 9.59
CA GLY A 34 -9.48 4.45 8.19
C GLY A 34 -10.06 5.86 8.02
N GLU A 35 -10.20 6.62 9.09
CA GLU A 35 -10.63 8.01 9.04
C GLU A 35 -9.51 8.89 8.47
N HIS A 36 -9.89 9.83 7.62
CA HIS A 36 -8.96 10.73 6.95
C HIS A 36 -8.41 11.78 7.91
N LEU A 37 -7.09 11.82 8.06
CA LEU A 37 -6.41 12.81 8.89
C LEU A 37 -5.87 13.97 8.05
N MET A 38 -5.21 13.66 6.92
CA MET A 38 -4.71 14.67 5.99
C MET A 38 -4.31 14.08 4.63
N THR A 39 -4.26 14.94 3.61
CA THR A 39 -3.68 14.61 2.29
C THR A 39 -2.55 15.58 1.97
N ARG A 40 -1.44 15.07 1.46
CA ARG A 40 -0.38 15.84 0.81
C ARG A 40 -0.35 15.46 -0.67
N ILE A 41 -0.56 16.45 -1.53
CA ILE A 41 -0.40 16.28 -2.97
C ILE A 41 0.91 16.96 -3.37
N ARG A 42 1.82 16.20 -3.99
CA ARG A 42 3.04 16.72 -4.60
C ARG A 42 3.03 16.37 -6.08
N ILE A 43 3.26 17.38 -6.90
CA ILE A 43 3.39 17.25 -8.35
C ILE A 43 4.87 17.17 -8.66
N PHE A 44 5.33 16.00 -9.07
CA PHE A 44 6.67 15.83 -9.63
C PHE A 44 6.58 15.82 -11.15
N ARG A 45 7.52 16.50 -11.82
CA ARG A 45 7.69 16.45 -13.27
C ARG A 45 8.96 15.63 -13.57
N ALA A 46 8.84 14.64 -14.46
CA ALA A 46 9.99 13.96 -15.04
C ALA A 46 10.90 14.99 -15.76
N PRO A 47 12.25 14.93 -15.59
CA PRO A 47 13.05 13.72 -15.65
C PRO A 47 13.65 13.26 -14.31
N ARG A 48 13.18 13.80 -13.17
CA ARG A 48 13.83 13.59 -11.86
C ARG A 48 13.90 12.13 -11.38
N THR A 49 13.05 11.24 -11.88
CA THR A 49 13.04 9.82 -11.49
C THR A 49 12.80 8.92 -12.71
N LYS A 50 13.49 7.77 -12.77
CA LYS A 50 13.21 6.68 -13.72
C LYS A 50 12.27 5.66 -13.08
N GLY A 51 11.05 6.05 -12.69
CA GLY A 51 10.07 5.11 -12.15
C GLY A 51 8.99 5.71 -11.22
N LEU A 52 8.15 4.83 -10.67
CA LEU A 52 7.08 5.19 -9.72
C LEU A 52 7.57 5.10 -8.27
N TYR A 53 8.30 6.10 -7.83
CA TYR A 53 8.77 6.21 -6.45
C TYR A 53 8.83 7.67 -5.98
N VAL A 54 8.81 7.88 -4.66
CA VAL A 54 9.02 9.20 -4.04
C VAL A 54 10.52 9.36 -3.73
N PRO A 55 11.19 10.41 -4.24
CA PRO A 55 12.60 10.66 -3.93
C PRO A 55 12.87 10.73 -2.42
N TYR A 56 14.08 10.36 -2.02
CA TYR A 56 14.50 10.33 -0.61
C TYR A 56 14.13 11.60 0.17
N GLU A 57 14.53 12.77 -0.33
CA GLU A 57 14.32 14.06 0.36
C GLU A 57 12.84 14.36 0.58
N ASP A 58 12.01 14.05 -0.42
CA ASP A 58 10.57 14.26 -0.35
C ASP A 58 9.90 13.28 0.62
N MET A 59 10.25 12.00 0.55
CA MET A 59 9.72 10.98 1.46
C MET A 59 10.10 11.31 2.91
N TYR A 60 11.37 11.63 3.15
CA TYR A 60 11.90 11.98 4.46
C TYR A 60 11.17 13.20 5.03
N SER A 61 11.06 14.28 4.26
CA SER A 61 10.39 15.51 4.67
C SER A 61 8.91 15.28 5.01
N ILE A 62 8.19 14.54 4.16
CA ILE A 62 6.76 14.27 4.37
C ILE A 62 6.55 13.41 5.61
N LEU A 63 7.30 12.34 5.79
CA LEU A 63 7.18 11.48 6.97
C LEU A 63 7.54 12.26 8.23
N LYS A 64 8.64 13.02 8.24
CA LYS A 64 9.04 13.83 9.40
C LYS A 64 7.93 14.81 9.82
N ASP A 65 7.27 15.43 8.84
CA ASP A 65 6.12 16.31 9.06
C ASP A 65 4.92 15.58 9.65
N VAL A 66 4.58 14.40 9.13
CA VAL A 66 3.47 13.57 9.62
C VAL A 66 3.72 13.15 11.06
N PHE A 67 4.89 12.60 11.37
CA PHE A 67 5.23 12.16 12.72
C PHE A 67 5.23 13.33 13.71
N ARG A 68 5.69 14.53 13.29
CA ARG A 68 5.64 15.74 14.12
C ARG A 68 4.22 16.16 14.46
N ARG A 69 3.29 16.03 13.53
CA ARG A 69 1.88 16.45 13.71
C ARG A 69 1.07 15.43 14.50
N CYS A 70 1.24 14.16 14.19
CA CYS A 70 0.45 13.08 14.78
C CYS A 70 1.01 12.57 16.12
N GLY A 71 2.23 12.98 16.51
CA GLY A 71 2.79 12.72 17.82
C GLY A 71 3.24 11.27 18.02
N ARG A 72 2.78 10.63 19.10
CA ARG A 72 3.14 9.25 19.45
C ARG A 72 2.45 8.27 18.48
N ILE A 73 3.25 7.65 17.61
CA ILE A 73 2.75 6.67 16.64
C ILE A 73 3.39 5.31 16.94
N PRO A 74 2.66 4.36 17.55
CA PRO A 74 3.21 3.06 17.90
C PRO A 74 3.41 2.14 16.68
N PHE A 75 2.65 2.39 15.61
CA PHE A 75 2.66 1.57 14.41
C PHE A 75 2.29 2.37 13.15
N VAL A 76 3.04 2.14 12.08
CA VAL A 76 2.82 2.73 10.76
C VAL A 76 2.70 1.64 9.70
N ALA A 77 1.56 1.63 9.01
CA ALA A 77 1.39 0.88 7.78
C ALA A 77 1.52 1.83 6.58
N ILE A 78 2.51 1.64 5.74
CA ILE A 78 2.69 2.38 4.49
C ILE A 78 2.24 1.48 3.35
N HIS A 79 1.17 1.85 2.67
CA HIS A 79 0.66 1.15 1.49
C HIS A 79 0.93 1.97 0.24
N LYS A 80 1.43 1.31 -0.80
CA LYS A 80 1.86 1.93 -2.05
C LYS A 80 1.28 1.19 -3.25
N SER A 81 0.94 1.91 -4.32
CA SER A 81 0.47 1.30 -5.58
C SER A 81 1.59 0.87 -6.55
N SER A 82 2.85 0.91 -6.10
CA SER A 82 4.03 0.41 -6.81
C SER A 82 5.06 -0.13 -5.81
N PRO A 83 6.06 -0.94 -6.25
CA PRO A 83 7.12 -1.43 -5.37
C PRO A 83 7.91 -0.30 -4.71
N PHE A 84 8.42 -0.56 -3.50
CA PHE A 84 9.30 0.38 -2.80
C PHE A 84 10.69 0.40 -3.45
N ALA A 85 11.20 1.60 -3.71
CA ALA A 85 12.58 1.82 -4.12
C ALA A 85 13.49 1.90 -2.89
N ASN A 86 14.77 1.53 -3.05
CA ASN A 86 15.75 1.55 -1.95
C ASN A 86 15.84 2.90 -1.23
N GLU A 87 15.70 4.00 -1.97
CA GLU A 87 15.77 5.34 -1.39
C GLU A 87 14.55 5.70 -0.54
N GLU A 88 13.36 5.22 -0.90
CA GLU A 88 12.15 5.37 -0.08
C GLU A 88 12.31 4.61 1.23
N VAL A 89 12.80 3.37 1.14
CA VAL A 89 13.05 2.51 2.30
C VAL A 89 14.08 3.15 3.23
N ARG A 90 15.15 3.73 2.67
CA ARG A 90 16.15 4.48 3.43
C ARG A 90 15.51 5.66 4.17
N ALA A 91 14.74 6.49 3.47
CA ALA A 91 14.06 7.64 4.07
C ALA A 91 13.09 7.23 5.21
N ILE A 92 12.32 6.16 5.02
CA ILE A 92 11.41 5.62 6.03
C ILE A 92 12.20 5.20 7.29
N ASN A 93 13.27 4.44 7.11
CA ASN A 93 14.08 3.94 8.22
C ASN A 93 14.78 5.07 8.99
N ASP A 94 15.27 6.09 8.28
CA ASP A 94 15.95 7.23 8.91
C ASP A 94 14.98 8.05 9.76
N VAL A 95 13.77 8.33 9.27
CA VAL A 95 12.73 9.02 10.05
C VAL A 95 12.31 8.20 11.27
N LEU A 96 12.11 6.89 11.12
CA LEU A 96 11.76 6.00 12.24
C LEU A 96 12.86 5.95 13.29
N ARG A 97 14.13 5.93 12.88
CA ARG A 97 15.29 5.95 13.80
C ARG A 97 15.35 7.25 14.59
N GLU A 98 15.17 8.41 13.93
CA GLU A 98 15.11 9.71 14.60
C GLU A 98 13.96 9.80 15.62
N TYR A 99 12.81 9.21 15.31
CA TYR A 99 11.67 9.18 16.23
C TYR A 99 11.83 8.20 17.39
N SER A 100 12.54 7.10 17.16
CA SER A 100 12.75 6.06 18.17
C SER A 100 13.57 6.54 19.39
N GLY A 101 14.41 7.56 19.22
CA GLY A 101 15.17 8.18 20.31
C GLY A 101 14.31 8.93 21.33
N LYS A 102 13.01 9.11 21.07
CA LYS A 102 12.12 9.85 21.98
C LYS A 102 11.18 8.92 22.74
N ILE A 103 10.72 7.83 22.12
CA ILE A 103 9.66 6.91 22.59
C ILE A 103 9.86 5.60 21.80
N VAL A 104 9.53 4.44 22.40
CA VAL A 104 9.46 3.09 21.79
C VAL A 104 9.39 3.12 20.26
N LYS A 105 10.36 2.46 19.62
CA LYS A 105 10.48 2.38 18.15
C LYS A 105 9.14 1.96 17.52
N PRO A 106 8.56 2.77 16.62
CA PRO A 106 7.32 2.40 15.96
C PRO A 106 7.48 1.11 15.15
N GLY A 107 6.47 0.24 15.20
CA GLY A 107 6.34 -0.86 14.24
C GLY A 107 6.07 -0.33 12.83
N LEU A 108 6.53 -1.06 11.81
CA LEU A 108 6.43 -0.71 10.40
C LEU A 108 5.89 -1.89 9.60
N LEU A 109 4.88 -1.63 8.78
CA LEU A 109 4.47 -2.49 7.68
C LEU A 109 4.55 -1.68 6.38
N ALA A 110 5.45 -2.04 5.47
CA ALA A 110 5.53 -1.47 4.14
C ALA A 110 4.98 -2.49 3.14
N VAL A 111 3.87 -2.16 2.49
CA VAL A 111 3.15 -3.06 1.59
C VAL A 111 2.90 -2.41 0.23
N HIS A 112 3.29 -3.12 -0.83
CA HIS A 112 2.86 -2.80 -2.17
C HIS A 112 1.54 -3.53 -2.45
N ILE A 113 0.51 -2.76 -2.81
CA ILE A 113 -0.81 -3.28 -3.16
C ILE A 113 -0.97 -3.25 -4.68
N LYS A 114 -1.08 -4.42 -5.28
CA LYS A 114 -1.27 -4.60 -6.71
C LYS A 114 -2.74 -4.96 -6.99
N GLY A 115 -3.38 -4.15 -7.84
CA GLY A 115 -4.82 -4.29 -8.16
C GLY A 115 -5.13 -5.05 -9.45
N ASP A 116 -4.13 -5.26 -10.31
CA ASP A 116 -4.20 -5.95 -11.59
C ASP A 116 -3.68 -7.39 -11.45
N THR A 117 -4.41 -8.19 -10.67
CA THR A 117 -4.08 -9.59 -10.40
C THR A 117 -4.82 -10.52 -11.34
N ILE A 118 -4.13 -11.59 -11.77
CA ILE A 118 -4.72 -12.67 -12.58
C ILE A 118 -5.35 -13.78 -11.72
N TYR A 119 -5.21 -13.69 -10.40
CA TYR A 119 -5.64 -14.72 -9.46
C TYR A 119 -7.16 -14.77 -9.33
N ARG A 120 -7.73 -15.91 -9.72
CA ARG A 120 -9.13 -16.27 -9.51
C ARG A 120 -9.17 -17.45 -8.55
N CYS A 121 -10.01 -17.35 -7.52
CA CYS A 121 -10.22 -18.41 -6.54
C CYS A 121 -11.70 -18.78 -6.52
N TYR A 122 -11.96 -20.07 -6.33
CA TYR A 122 -13.29 -20.65 -6.29
C TYR A 122 -13.38 -21.53 -5.04
N ASP A 123 -14.40 -21.31 -4.22
CA ASP A 123 -14.64 -22.09 -3.02
C ASP A 123 -15.67 -23.17 -3.31
N LYS A 124 -15.20 -24.42 -3.39
CA LYS A 124 -16.05 -25.59 -3.70
C LYS A 124 -17.04 -25.93 -2.58
N SER A 125 -16.89 -25.33 -1.40
CA SER A 125 -17.81 -25.50 -0.28
C SER A 125 -19.14 -24.77 -0.52
N TYR A 126 -19.20 -23.87 -1.51
CA TYR A 126 -20.39 -23.12 -1.85
C TYR A 126 -20.90 -23.44 -3.25
N SER A 127 -22.23 -23.50 -3.39
CA SER A 127 -22.95 -23.74 -4.66
C SER A 127 -22.62 -22.72 -5.74
N ASP A 128 -22.35 -21.47 -5.36
CA ASP A 128 -22.02 -20.35 -6.25
C ASP A 128 -20.51 -20.23 -6.55
N LEU A 129 -19.70 -21.14 -6.00
CA LEU A 129 -18.23 -21.15 -6.09
C LEU A 129 -17.56 -19.85 -5.62
N CYS A 130 -18.29 -18.97 -4.94
CA CYS A 130 -17.82 -17.64 -4.61
C CYS A 130 -17.05 -17.65 -3.29
N VAL A 131 -15.86 -17.04 -3.27
CA VAL A 131 -15.09 -16.91 -2.03
C VAL A 131 -15.70 -15.88 -1.07
N LYS A 132 -15.46 -16.06 0.22
CA LYS A 132 -15.82 -15.09 1.25
C LYS A 132 -15.01 -13.80 1.08
N ARG A 133 -15.68 -12.64 1.17
CA ARG A 133 -15.01 -11.34 1.20
C ARG A 133 -14.08 -11.27 2.42
N GLY A 134 -12.84 -10.84 2.21
CA GLY A 134 -11.80 -10.82 3.23
C GLY A 134 -11.01 -12.12 3.34
N ALA A 135 -11.29 -13.13 2.51
CA ALA A 135 -10.43 -14.30 2.40
C ALA A 135 -9.00 -13.87 2.00
N LEU A 136 -8.01 -14.38 2.71
CA LEU A 136 -6.59 -14.10 2.50
C LEU A 136 -5.88 -15.42 2.18
N LEU A 137 -5.26 -15.52 1.01
CA LEU A 137 -4.39 -16.63 0.67
C LEU A 137 -2.95 -16.22 0.93
N ILE A 138 -2.26 -16.95 1.80
CA ILE A 138 -0.85 -16.72 2.11
C ILE A 138 -0.02 -17.60 1.18
N ASP A 139 0.94 -17.00 0.49
CA ASP A 139 1.87 -17.74 -0.35
C ASP A 139 2.98 -18.34 0.52
N ARG A 140 2.88 -19.62 0.86
CA ARG A 140 3.91 -20.31 1.66
C ARG A 140 5.24 -20.50 0.94
N LEU A 141 5.28 -20.36 -0.39
CA LEU A 141 6.54 -20.40 -1.14
C LEU A 141 7.22 -19.03 -1.16
N ARG A 142 6.44 -17.96 -0.95
CA ARG A 142 6.91 -16.57 -0.93
C ARG A 142 6.30 -15.87 0.29
N ASN A 143 6.99 -15.98 1.42
CA ASN A 143 6.53 -15.46 2.72
C ASN A 143 6.28 -13.93 2.74
N ASP A 144 6.63 -13.22 1.67
CA ASP A 144 6.41 -11.80 1.44
C ASP A 144 5.18 -11.52 0.57
N ARG A 145 4.33 -12.52 0.29
CA ARG A 145 3.18 -12.37 -0.61
C ARG A 145 1.89 -12.96 -0.05
N ALA A 146 0.80 -12.21 -0.22
CA ALA A 146 -0.56 -12.69 0.04
C ALA A 146 -1.56 -12.18 -1.00
N ILE A 147 -2.68 -12.88 -1.16
CA ILE A 147 -3.77 -12.52 -2.07
C ILE A 147 -5.03 -12.29 -1.24
N LEU A 148 -5.52 -11.05 -1.22
CA LEU A 148 -6.72 -10.64 -0.49
C LEU A 148 -7.91 -10.50 -1.42
N PHE A 149 -9.01 -11.19 -1.13
CA PHE A 149 -10.25 -11.04 -1.88
C PHE A 149 -11.11 -9.91 -1.30
N THR A 150 -11.24 -8.82 -2.06
CA THR A 150 -11.92 -7.59 -1.59
C THR A 150 -13.40 -7.55 -1.89
N THR A 151 -13.85 -8.38 -2.83
CA THR A 151 -15.28 -8.66 -3.11
C THR A 151 -15.55 -10.15 -2.91
N GLY A 152 -16.82 -10.55 -2.88
CA GLY A 152 -17.23 -11.92 -2.62
C GLY A 152 -18.45 -11.98 -1.71
N ARG A 153 -18.66 -13.13 -1.05
CA ARG A 153 -19.77 -13.32 -0.11
C ARG A 153 -19.54 -12.51 1.17
N VAL A 154 -20.57 -11.76 1.59
CA VAL A 154 -20.57 -10.97 2.84
C VAL A 154 -21.42 -11.64 3.93
N SER A 155 -22.33 -12.53 3.52
CA SER A 155 -23.24 -13.27 4.40
C SER A 155 -23.51 -14.67 3.84
N GLU A 156 -24.09 -15.55 4.65
CA GLU A 156 -24.53 -16.88 4.20
C GLU A 156 -25.70 -16.83 3.20
N ARG A 157 -26.45 -15.73 3.16
CA ARG A 157 -27.52 -15.55 2.15
C ARG A 157 -26.97 -15.67 0.74
N GLU A 158 -27.53 -16.60 -0.02
CA GLU A 158 -27.17 -16.85 -1.40
C GLU A 158 -27.47 -15.61 -2.26
N ARG A 159 -26.44 -15.11 -2.96
CA ARG A 159 -26.63 -14.16 -4.05
C ARG A 159 -26.67 -14.96 -5.34
N LYS A 160 -27.75 -14.81 -6.11
CA LYS A 160 -27.97 -15.60 -7.35
C LYS A 160 -26.84 -15.48 -8.38
N ARG A 161 -26.07 -14.38 -8.39
CA ARG A 161 -24.89 -14.19 -9.25
C ARG A 161 -23.89 -13.23 -8.60
N LEU A 162 -22.77 -13.74 -8.10
CA LEU A 162 -21.58 -12.95 -7.83
C LEU A 162 -20.61 -13.18 -9.00
N GLY A 163 -20.14 -12.10 -9.64
CA GLY A 163 -19.03 -12.21 -10.59
C GLY A 163 -17.77 -12.73 -9.89
N THR A 164 -16.72 -13.03 -10.65
CA THR A 164 -15.45 -13.48 -10.05
C THR A 164 -14.95 -12.46 -9.03
N PRO A 165 -14.70 -12.87 -7.77
CA PRO A 165 -14.18 -11.99 -6.74
C PRO A 165 -12.91 -11.26 -7.14
N LYS A 166 -12.86 -9.95 -6.88
CA LYS A 166 -11.72 -9.10 -7.18
C LYS A 166 -10.66 -9.29 -6.11
N SER A 167 -9.52 -9.82 -6.51
CA SER A 167 -8.35 -9.96 -5.65
C SER A 167 -7.48 -8.71 -5.68
N LEU A 168 -6.72 -8.53 -4.61
CA LEU A 168 -5.55 -7.67 -4.52
C LEU A 168 -4.36 -8.54 -4.14
N GLU A 169 -3.21 -8.32 -4.77
CA GLU A 169 -1.95 -8.94 -4.36
C GLU A 169 -1.23 -7.97 -3.42
N LEU A 170 -0.87 -8.48 -2.24
CA LEU A 170 -0.15 -7.79 -1.19
C LEU A 170 1.29 -8.30 -1.23
N SER A 171 2.23 -7.42 -1.58
CA SER A 171 3.66 -7.70 -1.53
C SER A 171 4.26 -6.93 -0.33
N ILE A 172 4.69 -7.68 0.67
CA ILE A 172 5.21 -7.18 1.94
C ILE A 172 6.70 -6.91 1.76
N HIS A 173 7.07 -5.64 1.66
CA HIS A 173 8.47 -5.24 1.58
C HIS A 173 9.14 -5.27 2.94
N THR A 174 8.45 -4.79 3.98
CA THR A 174 8.98 -4.74 5.34
C THR A 174 7.87 -5.00 6.33
N ASN A 175 8.13 -5.87 7.30
CA ASN A 175 7.27 -6.09 8.43
C ASN A 175 8.14 -6.19 9.68
N THR A 176 8.08 -5.18 10.55
CA THR A 176 8.77 -5.21 11.85
C THR A 176 7.85 -5.59 13.00
N LEU A 177 6.57 -5.87 12.71
CA LEU A 177 5.73 -6.53 13.70
C LEU A 177 6.21 -7.98 13.80
N SER A 178 6.84 -8.31 14.92
CA SER A 178 6.87 -9.69 15.42
C SER A 178 5.45 -10.06 15.84
N LEU A 179 4.60 -10.32 14.85
CA LEU A 179 3.39 -11.08 15.09
C LEU A 179 3.87 -12.52 15.25
N ASP A 180 3.84 -13.05 16.47
CA ASP A 180 3.92 -14.48 16.78
C ASP A 180 2.69 -15.23 16.22
N VAL A 181 2.29 -14.91 14.99
CA VAL A 181 1.29 -15.62 14.24
C VAL A 181 2.08 -16.67 13.46
N LYS A 182 2.15 -17.87 14.04
CA LYS A 182 2.58 -19.06 13.30
C LYS A 182 1.70 -19.16 12.03
N ILE A 183 2.33 -19.04 10.86
CA ILE A 183 1.71 -19.27 9.53
C ILE A 183 1.80 -20.76 9.19
#